data_AF-A0A2N9J2Z2-F1
#
_entry.id   AF-A0A2N9J2Z2-F1
#
_cell.length_a   1.000
_cell.length_b   1.000
_cell.length_c   1.000
_cell.angle_alpha   90.00
_cell.angle_beta   90.00
_cell.angle_gamma   90.00
#
_symmetry.space_group_name_H-M   'P 1'
#
loop_
_entity.id
_entity.type
_entity.pdbx_description
1 polymer ?
#
loop_
_entity_poly.entity_id
_entity_poly.type
_entity_poly.pdbx_seq_one_letter_code
_entity_poly.pdbx_strand_id
1 'polypeptide(L)'
;MSSSYLPATTDSIAQALEANTPEAISNSLPCTSDLQISLCKEMVQWTRAEKRTFLRQRVEARLAALLMESKEYSEALTLLSSLIKEVRRLDDKLLLVDIDLLESKLHFSLRNLPKAKASLTAARTAANAIYVPPAQQGTIDLQSGILHAEEKDYKTAYSYFFEAFEAFNALEEPRAVFSLKYMLLCKIMVNQADDVKGIISSKAGLQYVGPELDAMKAVADAYSKRSLKLFETALRDFKAQLEEDPIVHRHLSSLVEIAHIAELIELPVDHVEKKLSQMIELDKKFAGTLDQGAGCLIIFDDPKTRCNISGRHWKPFQICGKVVDSLYVRVQSIMFKNIHRKETEFVLILIRYVGQKEMSEVFEGYERQYCELSANLSRKCSSTALLPHGEQKQQKVSEIKAALDDADVLIRKMDLEARSLQPSAKAMMLAKLREYKSDLNKLKREFKKVASPNANQASREELMESGMDLHTASADQRERMVMSVERLNQSSERIKESRRTILETEELGVSILEDLHQQRETLLHSHQKLHGVDDAIDKSKKVLTAMSRRMTKHKWIIGSVVGALVIAIIFILFYKFSHH
;
A
#
# COMPACT_ATOMS: atom_id res chain seq x y z
N MET A 1 19.29 54.15 -40.64
CA MET A 1 20.24 54.23 -39.50
C MET A 1 19.46 54.18 -38.21
N SER A 2 20.08 53.77 -37.11
CA SER A 2 19.49 53.54 -35.77
C SER A 2 19.00 52.10 -35.48
N SER A 3 19.87 51.12 -35.77
CA SER A 3 20.00 49.90 -34.97
C SER A 3 21.25 50.09 -34.11
N SER A 4 21.10 50.34 -32.81
CA SER A 4 22.20 50.34 -31.81
C SER A 4 21.77 50.89 -30.44
N TYR A 5 20.71 50.36 -29.84
CA TYR A 5 20.53 50.44 -28.38
C TYR A 5 19.85 49.15 -27.94
N LEU A 6 20.34 48.52 -26.86
CA LEU A 6 19.88 47.27 -26.23
C LEU A 6 20.66 45.97 -26.53
N PRO A 7 21.99 45.90 -26.30
CA PRO A 7 22.63 44.66 -25.88
C PRO A 7 23.04 44.65 -24.39
N ALA A 8 22.88 45.76 -23.66
CA ALA A 8 23.39 45.89 -22.28
C ALA A 8 22.38 45.51 -21.17
N THR A 9 21.08 45.42 -21.48
CA THR A 9 20.05 45.09 -20.47
C THR A 9 19.86 43.60 -20.26
N THR A 10 20.09 42.74 -21.27
CA THR A 10 19.91 41.29 -21.14
C THR A 10 20.96 40.64 -20.25
N ASP A 11 22.22 41.09 -20.31
CA ASP A 11 23.27 40.61 -19.41
C ASP A 11 23.09 41.14 -17.98
N SER A 12 22.63 42.38 -17.81
CA SER A 12 22.26 42.91 -16.48
C SER A 12 21.08 42.16 -15.86
N ILE A 13 20.10 41.71 -16.67
CA ILE A 13 18.96 40.91 -16.21
C ILE A 13 19.40 39.47 -15.92
N ALA A 14 20.30 38.89 -16.72
CA ALA A 14 20.88 37.58 -16.46
C ALA A 14 21.74 37.56 -15.18
N GLN A 15 22.49 38.63 -14.93
CA GLN A 15 23.31 38.81 -13.72
C GLN A 15 22.45 39.11 -12.48
N ALA A 16 21.31 39.79 -12.65
CA ALA A 16 20.28 39.95 -11.60
C ALA A 16 19.50 38.64 -11.32
N LEU A 17 19.36 37.76 -12.32
CA LEU A 17 18.76 36.42 -12.18
C LEU A 17 19.71 35.40 -11.52
N GLU A 18 21.03 35.57 -11.66
CA GLU A 18 22.03 34.80 -10.90
C GLU A 18 22.10 35.23 -9.43
N ALA A 19 21.82 36.49 -9.13
CA ALA A 19 21.83 37.06 -7.79
C ALA A 19 20.46 36.95 -7.08
N ASN A 20 19.99 35.74 -6.75
CA ASN A 20 18.98 35.40 -5.72
C ASN A 20 17.80 36.37 -5.41
N THR A 21 17.37 37.23 -6.33
CA THR A 21 16.31 38.23 -6.09
C THR A 21 15.23 38.27 -7.18
N PRO A 22 14.60 37.13 -7.56
CA PRO A 22 13.35 37.16 -8.31
C PRO A 22 12.12 37.52 -7.43
N GLU A 23 12.26 37.57 -6.10
CA GLU A 23 11.17 37.95 -5.18
C GLU A 23 10.81 39.45 -5.27
N ALA A 24 11.77 40.32 -5.59
CA ALA A 24 11.57 41.77 -5.60
C ALA A 24 10.73 42.28 -6.79
N ILE A 25 10.66 41.53 -7.89
CA ILE A 25 9.86 41.91 -9.08
C ILE A 25 8.43 41.32 -8.99
N SER A 26 8.21 40.35 -8.11
CA SER A 26 6.99 39.55 -8.01
C SER A 26 5.82 40.26 -7.29
N ASN A 27 6.10 41.18 -6.37
CA ASN A 27 5.11 41.57 -5.34
C ASN A 27 4.34 42.87 -5.60
N SER A 28 4.37 43.47 -6.81
CA SER A 28 3.80 44.82 -6.98
C SER A 28 2.45 44.94 -7.70
N LEU A 29 1.95 44.00 -8.53
CA LEU A 29 0.65 44.20 -9.21
C LEU A 29 -0.14 42.89 -9.54
N PRO A 30 -1.45 42.81 -9.24
CA PRO A 30 -2.29 41.60 -9.39
C PRO A 30 -2.94 41.37 -10.78
N CYS A 31 -2.54 42.08 -11.85
CA CYS A 31 -3.08 41.89 -13.22
C CYS A 31 -2.01 41.44 -14.25
N THR A 32 -0.92 40.82 -13.78
CA THR A 32 0.30 40.59 -14.56
C THR A 32 0.56 39.13 -14.93
N SER A 33 -0.30 38.18 -14.53
CA SER A 33 -0.07 36.74 -14.70
C SER A 33 0.10 36.33 -16.16
N ASP A 34 -0.75 36.83 -17.05
CA ASP A 34 -0.74 36.45 -18.47
C ASP A 34 0.47 37.05 -19.20
N LEU A 35 0.84 38.29 -18.84
CA LEU A 35 2.06 38.95 -19.33
C LEU A 35 3.31 38.22 -18.83
N GLN A 36 3.32 37.79 -17.57
CA GLN A 36 4.41 37.01 -16.98
C GLN A 36 4.55 35.64 -17.67
N ILE A 37 3.45 34.96 -17.97
CA ILE A 37 3.47 33.70 -18.73
C ILE A 37 4.03 33.93 -20.14
N SER A 38 3.60 35.00 -20.83
CA SER A 38 4.12 35.36 -22.15
C SER A 38 5.63 35.63 -22.10
N LEU A 39 6.09 36.44 -21.14
CA LEU A 39 7.50 36.75 -20.94
C LEU A 39 8.33 35.50 -20.62
N CYS A 40 7.83 34.62 -19.75
CA CYS A 40 8.49 33.35 -19.46
C CYS A 40 8.58 32.46 -20.70
N LYS A 41 7.53 32.40 -21.54
CA LYS A 41 7.54 31.65 -22.81
C LYS A 41 8.57 32.24 -23.79
N GLU A 42 8.67 33.56 -23.91
CA GLU A 42 9.70 34.24 -24.71
C GLU A 42 11.12 33.97 -24.18
N MET A 43 11.30 34.00 -22.86
CA MET A 43 12.59 33.74 -22.22
C MET A 43 13.02 32.27 -22.39
N VAL A 44 12.07 31.31 -22.41
CA VAL A 44 12.36 29.92 -22.78
C VAL A 44 12.81 29.79 -24.23
N GLN A 45 12.21 30.54 -25.15
CA GLN A 45 12.64 30.53 -26.56
C GLN A 45 14.05 31.13 -26.73
N TRP A 46 14.33 32.23 -26.03
CA TRP A 46 15.64 32.87 -26.05
C TRP A 46 16.73 31.96 -25.46
N THR A 47 16.49 31.34 -24.30
CA THR A 47 17.45 30.39 -23.69
C THR A 47 17.71 29.16 -24.55
N ARG A 48 16.73 28.72 -25.36
CA ARG A 48 16.93 27.66 -26.37
C ARG A 48 17.82 28.12 -27.52
N ALA A 49 17.65 29.35 -28.00
CA ALA A 49 18.47 29.92 -29.07
C ALA A 49 19.95 30.06 -28.64
N GLU A 50 20.16 30.49 -27.39
CA GLU A 50 21.49 30.70 -26.82
C GLU A 50 22.12 29.44 -26.21
N LYS A 51 21.40 28.31 -26.22
CA LYS A 51 21.82 27.00 -25.68
C LYS A 51 22.17 27.00 -24.17
N ARG A 52 21.59 27.90 -23.38
CA ARG A 52 21.76 27.93 -21.90
C ARG A 52 20.81 26.93 -21.23
N THR A 53 21.28 25.69 -21.01
CA THR A 53 20.44 24.58 -20.51
C THR A 53 19.95 24.75 -19.07
N PHE A 54 20.83 25.14 -18.14
CA PHE A 54 20.48 25.31 -16.72
C PHE A 54 19.50 26.47 -16.50
N LEU A 55 19.73 27.59 -17.18
CA LEU A 55 18.83 28.75 -17.10
C LEU A 55 17.44 28.40 -17.66
N ARG A 56 17.39 27.68 -18.78
CA ARG A 56 16.12 27.19 -19.34
C ARG A 56 15.35 26.35 -18.32
N GLN A 57 16.00 25.43 -17.63
CA GLN A 57 15.34 24.55 -16.65
C GLN A 57 14.75 25.33 -15.47
N ARG A 58 15.45 26.34 -14.97
CA ARG A 58 14.94 27.23 -13.91
C ARG A 58 13.76 28.08 -14.38
N VAL A 59 13.82 28.60 -15.60
CA VAL A 59 12.72 29.38 -16.20
C VAL A 59 11.52 28.47 -16.49
N GLU A 60 11.72 27.24 -16.96
CA GLU A 60 10.67 26.24 -17.17
C GLU A 60 10.01 25.85 -15.83
N ALA A 61 10.79 25.64 -14.75
CA ALA A 61 10.24 25.41 -13.41
C ALA A 61 9.39 26.60 -12.91
N ARG A 62 9.84 27.84 -13.13
CA ARG A 62 9.07 29.04 -12.78
C ARG A 62 7.80 29.18 -13.64
N LEU A 63 7.89 28.88 -14.93
CA LEU A 63 6.73 28.86 -15.83
C LEU A 63 5.69 27.83 -15.36
N ALA A 64 6.13 26.65 -14.90
CA ALA A 64 5.22 25.66 -14.33
C ALA A 64 4.46 26.19 -13.10
N ALA A 65 5.14 26.94 -12.21
CA ALA A 65 4.50 27.58 -11.06
C ALA A 65 3.41 28.58 -11.48
N LEU A 66 3.71 29.44 -12.45
CA LEU A 66 2.76 30.43 -12.96
C LEU A 66 1.56 29.78 -13.67
N LEU A 67 1.79 28.71 -14.44
CA LEU A 67 0.72 27.95 -15.09
C LEU A 67 -0.22 27.27 -14.08
N MET A 68 0.29 26.92 -12.90
CA MET A 68 -0.55 26.41 -11.81
C MET A 68 -1.44 27.48 -11.20
N GLU A 69 -0.93 28.70 -11.04
CA GLU A 69 -1.71 29.85 -10.56
C GLU A 69 -2.82 30.24 -11.56
N SER A 70 -2.55 30.16 -12.87
CA SER A 70 -3.55 30.36 -13.93
C SER A 70 -4.52 29.18 -14.13
N LYS A 71 -4.36 28.09 -13.36
CA LYS A 71 -5.15 26.85 -13.41
C LYS A 71 -5.04 26.07 -14.74
N GLU A 72 -3.98 26.30 -15.52
CA GLU A 72 -3.67 25.55 -16.75
C GLU A 72 -2.90 24.26 -16.45
N TYR A 73 -3.53 23.35 -15.70
CA TYR A 73 -2.87 22.15 -15.16
C TYR A 73 -2.33 21.18 -16.22
N SER A 74 -2.92 21.13 -17.42
CA SER A 74 -2.50 20.24 -18.50
C SER A 74 -1.17 20.65 -19.12
N GLU A 75 -0.97 21.94 -19.40
CA GLU A 75 0.28 22.46 -19.95
C GLU A 75 1.39 22.30 -18.90
N ALA A 76 1.11 22.66 -17.64
CA ALA A 76 2.02 22.47 -16.52
C ALA A 76 2.48 21.00 -16.37
N LEU A 77 1.58 20.03 -16.46
CA LEU A 77 1.91 18.61 -16.31
C LEU A 77 2.88 18.12 -17.40
N THR A 78 2.61 18.50 -18.64
CA THR A 78 3.45 18.09 -19.78
C THR A 78 4.84 18.69 -19.68
N LEU A 79 4.93 19.97 -19.29
CA LEU A 79 6.19 20.67 -19.08
C LEU A 79 6.99 20.05 -17.92
N LEU A 80 6.36 19.82 -16.76
CA LEU A 80 7.01 19.19 -15.59
C LEU A 80 7.48 17.78 -15.88
N SER A 81 6.66 16.96 -16.55
CA SER A 81 7.03 15.58 -16.89
C SER A 81 8.24 15.51 -17.82
N SER A 82 8.43 16.52 -18.69
CA SER A 82 9.64 16.64 -19.51
C SER A 82 10.83 17.09 -18.66
N LEU A 83 10.63 18.12 -17.85
CA LEU A 83 11.68 18.72 -17.02
C LEU A 83 12.26 17.73 -16.00
N ILE A 84 11.42 16.93 -15.33
CA ILE A 84 11.86 15.88 -14.38
C ILE A 84 12.80 14.88 -15.04
N LYS A 85 12.53 14.45 -16.28
CA LYS A 85 13.38 13.49 -17.00
C LYS A 85 14.75 14.09 -17.35
N GLU A 86 14.80 15.38 -17.62
CA GLU A 86 16.03 16.09 -17.94
C GLU A 86 16.86 16.37 -16.68
N VAL A 87 16.24 16.88 -15.61
CA VAL A 87 16.91 17.23 -14.36
C VAL A 87 17.41 15.97 -13.64
N ARG A 88 16.65 14.86 -13.65
CA ARG A 88 17.12 13.57 -13.10
C ARG A 88 18.38 13.03 -13.78
N ARG A 89 18.68 13.43 -15.03
CA ARG A 89 19.92 13.03 -15.72
C ARG A 89 21.13 13.87 -15.32
N LEU A 90 20.90 15.11 -14.85
CA LEU A 90 21.95 16.07 -14.52
C LEU A 90 22.35 16.05 -13.03
N ASP A 91 21.58 15.35 -12.18
CA ASP A 91 21.81 15.19 -10.72
C ASP A 91 21.89 16.53 -9.94
N ASP A 92 21.24 17.58 -10.43
CA ASP A 92 20.98 18.79 -9.65
C ASP A 92 19.84 18.55 -8.67
N LYS A 93 20.20 18.10 -7.47
CA LYS A 93 19.24 17.66 -6.44
C LYS A 93 18.41 18.81 -5.86
N LEU A 94 18.96 20.04 -5.80
CA LEU A 94 18.23 21.18 -5.24
C LEU A 94 17.07 21.58 -6.15
N LEU A 95 17.35 21.71 -7.45
CA LEU A 95 16.32 22.00 -8.45
C LEU A 95 15.32 20.83 -8.57
N LEU A 96 15.78 19.59 -8.42
CA LEU A 96 14.91 18.42 -8.44
C LEU A 96 13.88 18.42 -7.31
N VAL A 97 14.28 18.80 -6.09
CA VAL A 97 13.35 18.92 -4.94
C VAL A 97 12.24 19.92 -5.24
N ASP A 98 12.58 21.10 -5.76
CA ASP A 98 11.58 22.13 -6.12
C ASP A 98 10.59 21.63 -7.18
N ILE A 99 11.09 20.91 -8.18
CA ILE A 99 10.26 20.37 -9.27
C ILE A 99 9.34 19.25 -8.77
N ASP A 100 9.85 18.29 -8.00
CA ASP A 100 9.07 17.18 -7.46
C ASP A 100 7.99 17.68 -6.48
N LEU A 101 8.29 18.74 -5.70
CA LEU A 101 7.32 19.42 -4.83
C LEU A 101 6.22 20.11 -5.65
N LEU A 102 6.58 20.75 -6.76
CA LEU A 102 5.63 21.38 -7.67
C LEU A 102 4.75 20.34 -8.39
N GLU A 103 5.32 19.19 -8.76
CA GLU A 103 4.55 18.04 -9.28
C GLU A 103 3.55 17.50 -8.25
N SER A 104 3.94 17.40 -6.97
CA SER A 104 3.04 17.00 -5.89
C SER A 104 1.85 17.96 -5.76
N LYS A 105 2.09 19.27 -5.75
CA LYS A 105 1.05 20.32 -5.69
C LYS A 105 0.12 20.29 -6.92
N LEU A 106 0.66 20.01 -8.09
CA LEU A 106 -0.12 19.88 -9.32
C LEU A 106 -1.06 18.67 -9.26
N HIS A 107 -0.54 17.50 -8.85
CA HIS A 107 -1.36 16.30 -8.69
C HIS A 107 -2.41 16.42 -7.60
N PHE A 108 -2.09 17.13 -6.54
CA PHE A 108 -3.04 17.51 -5.50
C PHE A 108 -4.21 18.33 -6.07
N SER A 109 -3.90 19.35 -6.86
CA SER A 109 -4.91 20.20 -7.53
C SER A 109 -5.80 19.38 -8.49
N LEU A 110 -5.23 18.36 -9.13
CA LEU A 110 -5.95 17.39 -9.99
C LEU A 110 -6.65 16.27 -9.21
N ARG A 111 -6.64 16.30 -7.86
CA ARG A 111 -7.23 15.28 -6.97
C ARG A 111 -6.67 13.86 -7.15
N ASN A 112 -5.43 13.74 -7.65
CA ASN A 112 -4.73 12.46 -7.73
C ASN A 112 -3.78 12.29 -6.54
N LEU A 113 -4.32 11.85 -5.40
CA LEU A 113 -3.57 11.72 -4.14
C LEU A 113 -2.44 10.68 -4.18
N PRO A 114 -2.62 9.47 -4.76
CA PRO A 114 -1.55 8.50 -4.83
C PRO A 114 -0.33 9.03 -5.60
N LYS A 115 -0.56 9.75 -6.70
CA LYS A 115 0.54 10.32 -7.48
C LYS A 115 1.17 11.53 -6.78
N ALA A 116 0.36 12.38 -6.14
CA ALA A 116 0.87 13.50 -5.35
C ALA A 116 1.80 13.04 -4.21
N LYS A 117 1.44 11.94 -3.54
CA LYS A 117 2.31 11.29 -2.54
C LYS A 117 3.58 10.73 -3.13
N ALA A 118 3.50 10.01 -4.24
CA ALA A 118 4.68 9.43 -4.88
C ALA A 118 5.72 10.51 -5.23
N SER A 119 5.27 11.65 -5.77
CA SER A 119 6.13 12.80 -6.05
C SER A 119 6.67 13.44 -4.76
N LEU A 120 5.87 13.54 -3.69
CA LEU A 120 6.34 14.05 -2.40
C LEU A 120 7.39 13.15 -1.75
N THR A 121 7.22 11.82 -1.82
CA THR A 121 8.21 10.86 -1.32
C THR A 121 9.52 10.97 -2.10
N ALA A 122 9.44 11.20 -3.42
CA ALA A 122 10.62 11.50 -4.24
C ALA A 122 11.30 12.80 -3.78
N ALA A 123 10.53 13.87 -3.56
CA ALA A 123 11.04 15.15 -3.06
C ALA A 123 11.73 15.00 -1.69
N ARG A 124 11.12 14.28 -0.73
CA ARG A 124 11.72 14.02 0.60
C ARG A 124 12.99 13.19 0.51
N THR A 125 13.03 12.19 -0.38
CA THR A 125 14.23 11.36 -0.58
C THR A 125 15.38 12.20 -1.15
N ALA A 126 15.07 13.07 -2.12
CA ALA A 126 16.04 14.00 -2.69
C ALA A 126 16.50 15.04 -1.65
N ALA A 127 15.57 15.57 -0.85
CA ALA A 127 15.84 16.51 0.23
C ALA A 127 16.76 15.90 1.29
N ASN A 128 16.52 14.66 1.75
CA ASN A 128 17.38 13.99 2.72
C ASN A 128 18.82 13.74 2.22
N ALA A 129 19.03 13.73 0.91
CA ALA A 129 20.34 13.56 0.30
C ALA A 129 21.17 14.86 0.26
N ILE A 130 20.56 16.02 0.55
CA ILE A 130 21.19 17.34 0.54
C ILE A 130 20.85 18.12 1.82
N TYR A 131 21.53 19.22 2.05
CA TYR A 131 21.10 20.17 3.07
C TYR A 131 20.16 21.19 2.42
N VAL A 132 18.86 21.07 2.69
CA VAL A 132 17.83 21.95 2.11
C VAL A 132 17.70 23.23 2.97
N PRO A 133 17.60 24.42 2.35
CA PRO A 133 17.25 25.66 3.03
C PRO A 133 15.97 25.53 3.89
N PRO A 134 15.89 26.18 5.08
CA PRO A 134 14.74 26.07 5.97
C PRO A 134 13.39 26.45 5.31
N ALA A 135 13.38 27.41 4.38
CA ALA A 135 12.17 27.81 3.65
C ALA A 135 11.61 26.68 2.76
N GLN A 136 12.50 25.98 2.04
CA GLN A 136 12.12 24.85 1.19
C GLN A 136 11.70 23.65 2.05
N GLN A 137 12.41 23.38 3.14
CA GLN A 137 12.04 22.34 4.11
C GLN A 137 10.64 22.58 4.68
N GLY A 138 10.35 23.79 5.14
CA GLY A 138 9.01 24.16 5.62
C GLY A 138 7.93 23.98 4.55
N THR A 139 8.24 24.17 3.27
CA THR A 139 7.28 23.95 2.17
C THR A 139 7.03 22.46 1.92
N ILE A 140 8.05 21.60 2.08
CA ILE A 140 7.92 20.13 2.02
C ILE A 140 7.04 19.63 3.16
N ASP A 141 7.26 20.13 4.37
CA ASP A 141 6.50 19.72 5.56
C ASP A 141 5.06 20.23 5.49
N LEU A 142 4.83 21.46 5.00
CA LEU A 142 3.49 21.99 4.71
C LEU A 142 2.73 21.09 3.72
N GLN A 143 3.36 20.72 2.60
CA GLN A 143 2.74 19.83 1.61
C GLN A 143 2.49 18.42 2.20
N SER A 144 3.39 17.93 3.06
CA SER A 144 3.21 16.67 3.79
C SER A 144 1.99 16.73 4.69
N GLY A 145 1.84 17.80 5.48
CA GLY A 145 0.68 18.00 6.35
C GLY A 145 -0.63 18.03 5.56
N ILE A 146 -0.66 18.71 4.41
CA ILE A 146 -1.86 18.79 3.56
C ILE A 146 -2.29 17.40 3.06
N LEU A 147 -1.36 16.58 2.58
CA LEU A 147 -1.69 15.23 2.11
C LEU A 147 -2.22 14.33 3.23
N HIS A 148 -1.59 14.35 4.40
CA HIS A 148 -2.04 13.55 5.55
C HIS A 148 -3.40 14.03 6.09
N ALA A 149 -3.66 15.34 6.06
CA ALA A 149 -4.97 15.88 6.41
C ALA A 149 -6.07 15.38 5.45
N GLU A 150 -5.77 15.23 4.15
CA GLU A 150 -6.73 14.66 3.20
C GLU A 150 -7.11 13.20 3.50
N GLU A 151 -6.19 12.45 4.08
CA GLU A 151 -6.41 11.05 4.50
C GLU A 151 -7.10 10.93 5.84
N LYS A 152 -7.45 12.06 6.46
CA LYS A 152 -8.03 12.15 7.80
C LYS A 152 -7.07 11.76 8.93
N ASP A 153 -5.76 11.64 8.66
CA ASP A 153 -4.76 11.54 9.72
C ASP A 153 -4.33 12.94 10.19
N TYR A 154 -5.22 13.56 10.96
CA TYR A 154 -5.02 14.91 11.48
C TYR A 154 -3.94 14.99 12.58
N LYS A 155 -3.60 13.86 13.22
CA LYS A 155 -2.58 13.83 14.28
C LYS A 155 -1.19 13.94 13.68
N THR A 156 -0.90 13.13 12.67
CA THR A 156 0.39 13.19 11.95
C THR A 156 0.49 14.49 11.15
N ALA A 157 -0.62 14.94 10.52
CA ALA A 157 -0.66 16.21 9.81
C ALA A 157 -0.31 17.40 10.71
N TYR A 158 -0.82 17.42 11.95
CA TYR A 158 -0.49 18.47 12.93
C TYR A 158 1.01 18.58 13.18
N SER A 159 1.70 17.43 13.35
CA SER A 159 3.16 17.42 13.57
C SER A 159 3.92 18.04 12.40
N TYR A 160 3.56 17.67 11.16
CA TYR A 160 4.18 18.27 9.96
C TYR A 160 3.89 19.77 9.84
N PHE A 161 2.67 20.20 10.15
CA PHE A 161 2.35 21.63 10.14
C PHE A 161 3.09 22.41 11.23
N PHE A 162 3.35 21.79 12.38
CA PHE A 162 4.14 22.39 13.46
C PHE A 162 5.61 22.57 13.04
N GLU A 163 6.24 21.54 12.46
CA GLU A 163 7.60 21.64 11.91
C GLU A 163 7.69 22.72 10.83
N ALA A 164 6.71 22.77 9.92
CA ALA A 164 6.62 23.81 8.90
C ALA A 164 6.48 25.21 9.53
N PHE A 165 5.68 25.35 10.58
CA PHE A 165 5.50 26.62 11.28
C PHE A 165 6.78 27.09 11.96
N GLU A 166 7.53 26.22 12.63
CA GLU A 166 8.83 26.59 13.24
C GLU A 166 9.83 27.05 12.17
N ALA A 167 9.88 26.35 11.03
CA ALA A 167 10.76 26.72 9.92
C ALA A 167 10.41 28.09 9.33
N PHE A 168 9.13 28.40 9.11
CA PHE A 168 8.69 29.70 8.58
C PHE A 168 8.76 30.83 9.61
N ASN A 169 8.50 30.54 10.89
CA ASN A 169 8.59 31.52 11.97
C ASN A 169 10.04 31.97 12.18
N ALA A 170 11.01 31.05 12.05
CA ALA A 170 12.43 31.40 12.10
C ALA A 170 12.87 32.35 10.97
N LEU A 171 12.14 32.36 9.85
CA LEU A 171 12.39 33.22 8.68
C LEU A 171 11.46 34.44 8.62
N GLU A 172 10.52 34.57 9.57
CA GLU A 172 9.48 35.61 9.60
C GLU A 172 8.68 35.72 8.28
N GLU A 173 8.48 34.59 7.58
CA GLU A 173 7.77 34.57 6.29
C GLU A 173 6.23 34.65 6.49
N PRO A 174 5.47 35.40 5.65
CA PRO A 174 4.01 35.47 5.75
C PRO A 174 3.30 34.11 5.60
N ARG A 175 3.98 33.10 5.03
CA ARG A 175 3.46 31.73 4.93
C ARG A 175 3.26 31.04 6.27
N ALA A 176 3.92 31.52 7.34
CA ALA A 176 3.74 31.01 8.69
C ALA A 176 2.27 31.08 9.15
N VAL A 177 1.52 32.10 8.71
CA VAL A 177 0.09 32.26 9.04
C VAL A 177 -0.73 31.08 8.49
N PHE A 178 -0.43 30.62 7.27
CA PHE A 178 -1.13 29.47 6.67
C PHE A 178 -0.81 28.16 7.41
N SER A 179 0.45 27.93 7.79
CA SER A 179 0.81 26.76 8.60
C SER A 179 0.07 26.75 9.93
N LEU A 180 0.03 27.91 10.62
CA LEU A 180 -0.68 28.05 11.89
C LEU A 180 -2.19 27.82 11.72
N LYS A 181 -2.80 28.35 10.65
CA LYS A 181 -4.21 28.12 10.32
C LYS A 181 -4.50 26.62 10.15
N TYR A 182 -3.67 25.88 9.40
CA TYR A 182 -3.85 24.44 9.22
C TYR A 182 -3.62 23.63 10.50
N MET A 183 -2.69 24.04 11.36
CA MET A 183 -2.53 23.43 12.70
C MET A 183 -3.82 23.55 13.53
N LEU A 184 -4.42 24.73 13.56
CA LEU A 184 -5.67 24.96 14.29
C LEU A 184 -6.82 24.15 13.68
N LEU A 185 -6.88 24.04 12.34
CA LEU A 185 -7.85 23.18 11.66
C LEU A 185 -7.72 21.74 12.13
N CYS A 186 -6.49 21.17 12.11
CA CYS A 186 -6.25 19.81 12.57
C CYS A 186 -6.70 19.61 14.02
N LYS A 187 -6.48 20.58 14.91
CA LYS A 187 -6.93 20.50 16.31
C LYS A 187 -8.46 20.51 16.45
N ILE A 188 -9.16 21.30 15.65
CA ILE A 188 -10.62 21.28 15.58
C ILE A 188 -11.11 19.92 15.08
N MET A 189 -10.49 19.36 14.03
CA MET A 189 -10.84 18.05 13.47
C MET A 189 -10.54 16.88 14.41
N VAL A 190 -9.55 16.99 15.30
CA VAL A 190 -9.23 16.00 16.35
C VAL A 190 -10.15 16.14 17.58
N ASN A 191 -11.17 17.01 17.51
CA ASN A 191 -12.13 17.26 18.59
C ASN A 191 -11.45 17.85 19.86
N GLN A 192 -10.37 18.59 19.67
CA GLN A 192 -9.59 19.28 20.72
C GLN A 192 -9.66 20.80 20.51
N ALA A 193 -10.88 21.34 20.46
CA ALA A 193 -11.10 22.76 20.20
C ALA A 193 -10.67 23.68 21.36
N ASP A 194 -10.52 23.15 22.59
CA ASP A 194 -10.09 23.93 23.74
C ASP A 194 -8.60 24.30 23.69
N ASP A 195 -7.77 23.43 23.07
CA ASP A 195 -6.33 23.66 22.87
C ASP A 195 -6.07 24.85 21.92
N VAL A 196 -7.00 25.14 21.00
CA VAL A 196 -6.87 26.21 20.00
C VAL A 196 -6.68 27.56 20.68
N LYS A 197 -7.43 27.85 21.74
CA LYS A 197 -7.30 29.10 22.51
C LYS A 197 -5.92 29.22 23.16
N GLY A 198 -5.41 28.10 23.69
CA GLY A 198 -4.07 28.02 24.28
C GLY A 198 -2.97 28.31 23.24
N ILE A 199 -3.08 27.70 22.06
CA ILE A 199 -2.12 27.89 20.96
C ILE A 199 -2.10 29.34 20.48
N ILE A 200 -3.27 29.98 20.32
CA ILE A 200 -3.36 31.40 19.91
C ILE A 200 -2.74 32.32 20.98
N SER A 201 -2.95 32.01 22.26
CA SER A 201 -2.38 32.78 23.38
C SER A 201 -0.87 32.60 23.59
N SER A 202 -0.25 31.65 22.87
CA SER A 202 1.19 31.40 22.95
C SER A 202 2.01 32.56 22.36
N LYS A 203 3.28 32.66 22.75
CA LYS A 203 4.21 33.70 22.26
C LYS A 203 4.28 33.76 20.73
N ALA A 204 4.25 32.61 20.07
CA ALA A 204 4.30 32.50 18.60
C ALA A 204 2.95 32.86 17.95
N GLY A 205 1.82 32.54 18.60
CA GLY A 205 0.48 32.91 18.14
C GLY A 205 0.20 34.41 18.23
N LEU A 206 0.74 35.09 19.25
CA LEU A 206 0.61 36.53 19.44
C LEU A 206 1.34 37.37 18.37
N GLN A 207 2.38 36.81 17.74
CA GLN A 207 3.14 37.49 16.70
C GLN A 207 2.36 37.58 15.37
N TYR A 208 1.45 36.64 15.13
CA TYR A 208 0.73 36.51 13.86
C TYR A 208 -0.76 36.81 13.96
N VAL A 209 -1.20 37.55 14.98
CA VAL A 209 -2.61 37.89 15.18
C VAL A 209 -3.18 38.58 13.93
N GLY A 210 -4.20 37.95 13.35
CA GLY A 210 -4.81 38.37 12.10
C GLY A 210 -6.22 37.79 11.94
N PRO A 211 -6.95 38.23 10.90
CA PRO A 211 -8.33 37.79 10.66
C PRO A 211 -8.44 36.28 10.42
N GLU A 212 -7.37 35.62 9.97
CA GLU A 212 -7.31 34.17 9.79
C GLU A 212 -7.38 33.41 11.12
N LEU A 213 -6.75 33.91 12.17
CA LEU A 213 -6.77 33.31 13.51
C LEU A 213 -8.09 33.56 14.22
N ASP A 214 -8.65 34.76 14.05
CA ASP A 214 -9.97 35.10 14.59
C ASP A 214 -11.07 34.23 13.99
N ALA A 215 -10.98 33.93 12.68
CA ALA A 215 -11.87 32.97 12.02
C ALA A 215 -11.78 31.58 12.66
N MET A 216 -10.55 31.06 12.85
CA MET A 216 -10.35 29.73 13.46
C MET A 216 -10.76 29.69 14.92
N LYS A 217 -10.60 30.80 15.65
CA LYS A 217 -11.10 30.96 17.03
C LYS A 217 -12.62 30.94 17.08
N ALA A 218 -13.31 31.66 16.18
CA ALA A 218 -14.76 31.67 16.10
C ALA A 218 -15.32 30.29 15.75
N VAL A 219 -14.67 29.57 14.83
CA VAL A 219 -15.00 28.18 14.50
C VAL A 219 -14.78 27.25 15.70
N ALA A 220 -13.65 27.37 16.40
CA ALA A 220 -13.36 26.58 17.60
C ALA A 220 -14.36 26.87 18.73
N ASP A 221 -14.76 28.13 18.92
CA ASP A 221 -15.77 28.54 19.91
C ASP A 221 -17.15 27.97 19.57
N ALA A 222 -17.55 27.99 18.31
CA ALA A 222 -18.79 27.40 17.85
C ALA A 222 -18.79 25.87 18.03
N TYR A 223 -17.67 25.23 17.76
CA TYR A 223 -17.48 23.80 17.92
C TYR A 223 -17.48 23.35 19.40
N SER A 224 -16.75 24.06 20.27
CA SER A 224 -16.74 23.83 21.73
C SER A 224 -18.14 23.99 22.34
N LYS A 225 -18.90 25.00 21.90
CA LYS A 225 -20.29 25.24 22.32
C LYS A 225 -21.31 24.32 21.63
N ARG A 226 -20.87 23.49 20.66
CA ARG A 226 -21.73 22.65 19.82
C ARG A 226 -22.92 23.39 19.23
N SER A 227 -22.73 24.67 18.86
CA SER A 227 -23.80 25.54 18.40
C SER A 227 -23.67 25.83 16.92
N LEU A 228 -24.57 25.24 16.12
CA LEU A 228 -24.59 25.43 14.67
C LEU A 228 -24.83 26.89 14.27
N LYS A 229 -25.66 27.61 15.03
CA LYS A 229 -25.95 29.03 14.77
C LYS A 229 -24.70 29.90 14.86
N LEU A 230 -23.82 29.63 15.84
CA LEU A 230 -22.55 30.33 15.96
C LEU A 230 -21.58 29.92 14.83
N PHE A 231 -21.61 28.66 14.41
CA PHE A 231 -20.78 28.15 13.32
C PHE A 231 -21.16 28.78 11.97
N GLU A 232 -22.46 28.86 11.67
CA GLU A 232 -22.96 29.48 10.44
C GLU A 232 -22.70 31.00 10.42
N THR A 233 -22.80 31.65 11.59
CA THR A 233 -22.43 33.06 11.75
C THR A 233 -20.93 33.26 11.48
N ALA A 234 -20.07 32.40 12.03
CA ALA A 234 -18.64 32.44 11.78
C ALA A 234 -18.28 32.21 10.31
N LEU A 235 -18.95 31.28 9.62
CA LEU A 235 -18.77 31.06 8.17
C LEU A 235 -19.18 32.27 7.33
N ARG A 236 -20.23 32.98 7.75
CA ARG A 236 -20.72 34.18 7.05
C ARG A 236 -19.79 35.38 7.24
N ASP A 237 -19.33 35.59 8.47
CA ASP A 237 -18.48 36.72 8.83
C ASP A 237 -17.06 36.56 8.26
N PHE A 238 -16.54 35.31 8.23
CA PHE A 238 -15.18 34.99 7.75
C PHE A 238 -15.17 34.27 6.40
N LYS A 239 -16.08 34.66 5.50
CA LYS A 239 -16.24 34.02 4.18
C LYS A 239 -14.94 34.04 3.35
N ALA A 240 -14.27 35.19 3.31
CA ALA A 240 -13.02 35.36 2.56
C ALA A 240 -11.92 34.43 3.08
N GLN A 241 -11.81 34.26 4.39
CA GLN A 241 -10.74 33.47 5.00
C GLN A 241 -11.02 31.96 4.97
N LEU A 242 -12.28 31.54 5.04
CA LEU A 242 -12.66 30.11 5.15
C LEU A 242 -13.06 29.48 3.81
N GLU A 243 -13.63 30.25 2.87
CA GLU A 243 -14.12 29.75 1.58
C GLU A 243 -13.09 29.89 0.45
N GLU A 244 -12.22 30.93 0.48
CA GLU A 244 -11.16 31.08 -0.52
C GLU A 244 -10.08 30.00 -0.38
N ASP A 245 -9.96 29.38 0.79
CA ASP A 245 -9.05 28.27 1.05
C ASP A 245 -9.74 26.93 0.75
N PRO A 246 -9.37 26.25 -0.35
CA PRO A 246 -10.04 25.02 -0.77
C PRO A 246 -9.84 23.86 0.20
N ILE A 247 -8.80 23.91 1.03
CA ILE A 247 -8.47 22.85 1.99
C ILE A 247 -9.41 22.98 3.19
N VAL A 248 -9.46 24.18 3.78
CA VAL A 248 -10.32 24.48 4.92
C VAL A 248 -11.78 24.26 4.57
N HIS A 249 -12.25 24.78 3.43
CA HIS A 249 -13.63 24.59 2.98
C HIS A 249 -14.03 23.11 2.89
N ARG A 250 -13.13 22.25 2.38
CA ARG A 250 -13.39 20.82 2.23
C ARG A 250 -13.46 20.08 3.57
N HIS A 251 -12.62 20.44 4.52
CA HIS A 251 -12.66 19.84 5.86
C HIS A 251 -13.85 20.36 6.67
N LEU A 252 -14.20 21.64 6.53
CA LEU A 252 -15.37 22.22 7.18
C LEU A 252 -16.70 21.67 6.64
N SER A 253 -16.82 21.39 5.34
CA SER A 253 -18.02 20.76 4.79
C SER A 253 -18.21 19.32 5.28
N SER A 254 -17.13 18.62 5.62
CA SER A 254 -17.20 17.28 6.23
C SER A 254 -17.67 17.26 7.69
N LEU A 255 -17.74 18.42 8.37
CA LEU A 255 -18.24 18.52 9.75
C LEU A 255 -19.78 18.50 9.85
N VAL A 256 -20.52 18.43 8.73
CA VAL A 256 -21.99 18.44 8.71
C VAL A 256 -22.53 17.01 8.70
N GLU A 257 -22.75 16.42 9.89
CA GLU A 257 -23.13 15.01 10.13
C GLU A 257 -24.64 14.80 10.44
N ILE A 258 -25.09 13.53 10.49
CA ILE A 258 -26.44 12.99 10.85
C ILE A 258 -27.07 13.65 12.09
N ALA A 259 -26.24 14.24 12.97
CA ALA A 259 -26.69 15.13 14.04
C ALA A 259 -27.67 16.21 13.56
N HIS A 260 -27.49 16.73 12.34
CA HIS A 260 -28.38 17.70 11.70
C HIS A 260 -29.81 17.16 11.48
N ILE A 261 -29.95 15.90 11.03
CA ILE A 261 -31.26 15.26 10.82
C ILE A 261 -31.91 14.96 12.18
N ALA A 262 -31.11 14.55 13.17
CA ALA A 262 -31.61 14.27 14.51
C ALA A 262 -32.12 15.53 15.22
N GLU A 263 -31.43 16.66 15.02
CA GLU A 263 -31.81 17.96 15.57
C GLU A 263 -33.04 18.57 14.87
N LEU A 264 -33.18 18.41 13.54
CA LEU A 264 -34.38 18.82 12.79
C LEU A 264 -35.66 18.07 13.25
N ILE A 265 -35.50 16.84 13.75
CA ILE A 265 -36.60 15.97 14.16
C ILE A 265 -36.81 16.02 15.69
N GLU A 266 -35.94 16.72 16.44
CA GLU A 266 -35.93 16.79 17.91
C GLU A 266 -35.93 15.40 18.58
N LEU A 267 -35.24 14.43 17.97
CA LEU A 267 -35.15 13.06 18.49
C LEU A 267 -33.70 12.62 18.72
N PRO A 268 -33.45 11.72 19.68
CA PRO A 268 -32.11 11.20 19.94
C PRO A 268 -31.49 10.55 18.70
N VAL A 269 -30.19 10.78 18.50
CA VAL A 269 -29.42 10.30 17.33
C VAL A 269 -29.58 8.78 17.13
N ASP A 270 -29.51 7.99 18.20
CA ASP A 270 -29.72 6.53 18.17
C ASP A 270 -31.09 6.12 17.60
N HIS A 271 -32.11 6.94 17.83
CA HIS A 271 -33.48 6.68 17.36
C HIS A 271 -33.62 7.01 15.88
N VAL A 272 -32.99 8.10 15.45
CA VAL A 272 -32.98 8.55 14.07
C VAL A 272 -32.12 7.63 13.21
N GLU A 273 -30.99 7.18 13.72
CA GLU A 273 -30.12 6.20 13.06
C GLU A 273 -30.81 4.85 12.88
N LYS A 274 -31.45 4.32 13.93
CA LYS A 274 -32.27 3.09 13.84
C LYS A 274 -33.44 3.23 12.87
N LYS A 275 -34.04 4.42 12.79
CA LYS A 275 -35.17 4.66 11.88
C LYS A 275 -34.71 4.81 10.43
N LEU A 276 -33.59 5.48 10.21
CA LEU A 276 -32.97 5.62 8.88
C LEU A 276 -32.46 4.27 8.38
N SER A 277 -31.81 3.46 9.21
CA SER A 277 -31.40 2.10 8.83
C SER A 277 -32.61 1.22 8.49
N GLN A 278 -33.69 1.29 9.28
CA GLN A 278 -34.95 0.60 8.97
C GLN A 278 -35.56 1.07 7.64
N MET A 279 -35.54 2.37 7.34
CA MET A 279 -36.13 2.93 6.12
C MET A 279 -35.33 2.61 4.85
N ILE A 280 -34.00 2.52 4.99
CA ILE A 280 -33.06 2.29 3.90
C ILE A 280 -32.92 0.79 3.60
N GLU A 281 -32.65 -0.03 4.62
CA GLU A 281 -32.33 -1.45 4.42
C GLU A 281 -33.56 -2.36 4.35
N LEU A 282 -34.55 -2.14 5.23
CA LEU A 282 -35.74 -3.00 5.34
C LEU A 282 -36.87 -2.54 4.41
N ASP A 283 -37.20 -1.25 4.43
CA ASP A 283 -38.38 -0.74 3.72
C ASP A 283 -38.11 -0.31 2.27
N LYS A 284 -36.84 -0.14 1.86
CA LYS A 284 -36.41 0.36 0.53
C LYS A 284 -37.17 1.59 0.04
N LYS A 285 -37.66 2.43 0.95
CA LYS A 285 -38.38 3.67 0.61
C LYS A 285 -37.44 4.74 0.06
N PHE A 286 -36.16 4.63 0.39
CA PHE A 286 -35.12 5.58 0.04
C PHE A 286 -33.85 4.84 -0.37
N ALA A 287 -33.20 5.26 -1.46
CA ALA A 287 -31.93 4.69 -1.91
C ALA A 287 -30.77 5.48 -1.28
N GLY A 288 -30.10 4.89 -0.31
CA GLY A 288 -28.94 5.50 0.35
C GLY A 288 -28.15 4.47 1.13
N THR A 289 -27.01 4.87 1.66
CA THR A 289 -26.23 4.09 2.64
C THR A 289 -25.96 4.97 3.85
N LEU A 290 -26.09 4.38 5.03
CA LEU A 290 -25.77 5.02 6.30
C LEU A 290 -24.38 4.56 6.73
N ASP A 291 -23.43 5.48 6.82
CA ASP A 291 -22.08 5.20 7.32
C ASP A 291 -22.07 5.44 8.84
N GLN A 292 -22.08 4.33 9.60
CA GLN A 292 -22.08 4.33 11.06
C GLN A 292 -20.77 4.84 11.67
N GLY A 293 -19.66 4.79 10.91
CA GLY A 293 -18.36 5.28 11.38
C GLY A 293 -18.20 6.79 11.23
N ALA A 294 -18.78 7.36 10.18
CA ALA A 294 -18.67 8.78 9.86
C ALA A 294 -19.93 9.60 10.20
N GLY A 295 -20.98 8.97 10.72
CA GLY A 295 -22.24 9.66 11.04
C GLY A 295 -22.81 10.39 9.82
N CYS A 296 -22.71 9.81 8.61
CA CYS A 296 -23.12 10.45 7.36
C CYS A 296 -24.17 9.63 6.60
N LEU A 297 -25.19 10.30 6.08
CA LEU A 297 -26.19 9.70 5.19
C LEU A 297 -25.82 10.00 3.73
N ILE A 298 -25.44 8.98 2.98
CA ILE A 298 -25.16 9.10 1.54
C ILE A 298 -26.43 8.74 0.78
N ILE A 299 -27.01 9.72 0.09
CA ILE A 299 -28.22 9.58 -0.73
C ILE A 299 -27.81 9.24 -2.16
N PHE A 300 -28.34 8.15 -2.71
CA PHE A 300 -28.19 7.81 -4.12
C PHE A 300 -29.39 8.30 -4.91
N ASP A 301 -29.16 8.81 -6.12
CA ASP A 301 -30.25 9.06 -7.08
C ASP A 301 -30.99 7.76 -7.38
N ASP A 302 -32.33 7.82 -7.29
CA ASP A 302 -33.23 6.68 -7.37
C ASP A 302 -32.92 5.83 -8.64
N PRO A 303 -32.51 4.55 -8.52
CA PRO A 303 -32.03 3.75 -9.65
C PRO A 303 -33.13 3.34 -10.65
N LYS A 304 -34.38 3.74 -10.40
CA LYS A 304 -35.55 3.36 -11.22
C LYS A 304 -35.40 3.72 -12.70
N THR A 305 -34.62 4.73 -13.06
CA THR A 305 -34.40 5.11 -14.47
C THR A 305 -33.40 4.20 -15.21
N ARG A 306 -32.47 3.52 -14.52
CA ARG A 306 -31.47 2.63 -15.16
C ARG A 306 -31.92 1.17 -15.29
N CYS A 307 -32.75 0.66 -14.39
CA CYS A 307 -33.20 -0.74 -14.42
C CYS A 307 -34.09 -1.10 -15.62
N ASN A 308 -34.79 -0.14 -16.24
CA ASN A 308 -35.63 -0.40 -17.41
C ASN A 308 -34.83 -0.75 -18.67
N ILE A 309 -33.54 -0.38 -18.74
CA ILE A 309 -32.67 -0.63 -19.89
C ILE A 309 -31.89 -1.94 -19.69
N SER A 310 -31.35 -2.19 -18.49
CA SER A 310 -30.57 -3.39 -18.19
C SER A 310 -31.43 -4.66 -18.02
N GLY A 311 -32.68 -4.55 -17.54
CA GLY A 311 -33.60 -5.70 -17.45
C GLY A 311 -34.05 -6.25 -18.81
N ARG A 312 -34.09 -5.41 -19.85
CA ARG A 312 -34.47 -5.81 -21.21
C ARG A 312 -33.32 -6.54 -21.93
N HIS A 313 -32.06 -6.19 -21.64
CA HIS A 313 -30.87 -6.85 -22.19
C HIS A 313 -30.50 -8.18 -21.50
N TRP A 314 -30.88 -8.36 -20.23
CA TRP A 314 -30.58 -9.60 -19.49
C TRP A 314 -31.39 -10.81 -19.96
N LYS A 315 -32.64 -10.62 -20.37
CA LYS A 315 -33.52 -11.73 -20.82
C LYS A 315 -32.94 -12.50 -22.02
N PRO A 316 -32.45 -11.86 -23.10
CA PRO A 316 -31.77 -12.56 -24.18
C PRO A 316 -30.53 -13.34 -23.72
N PHE A 317 -29.75 -12.80 -22.78
CA PHE A 317 -28.54 -13.46 -22.27
C PHE A 317 -28.88 -14.73 -21.48
N GLN A 318 -29.94 -14.68 -20.67
CA GLN A 318 -30.45 -15.82 -19.91
C GLN A 318 -31.06 -16.90 -20.83
N ILE A 319 -31.73 -16.48 -21.91
CA ILE A 319 -32.23 -17.40 -22.95
C ILE A 319 -31.05 -18.05 -23.68
N CYS A 320 -30.01 -17.29 -24.01
CA CYS A 320 -28.81 -17.81 -24.66
C CYS A 320 -28.07 -18.83 -23.76
N GLY A 321 -27.98 -18.57 -22.45
CA GLY A 321 -27.47 -19.54 -21.47
C GLY A 321 -28.27 -20.85 -21.46
N LYS A 322 -29.61 -20.76 -21.39
CA LYS A 322 -30.48 -21.96 -21.46
C LYS A 322 -30.34 -22.73 -22.78
N VAL A 323 -30.12 -22.03 -23.89
CA VAL A 323 -29.89 -22.66 -25.20
C VAL A 323 -28.53 -23.34 -25.25
N VAL A 324 -27.49 -22.75 -24.66
CA VAL A 324 -26.16 -23.38 -24.54
C VAL A 324 -26.22 -24.61 -23.65
N ASP A 325 -26.91 -24.55 -22.51
CA ASP A 325 -27.11 -25.72 -21.64
C ASP A 325 -27.89 -26.83 -22.35
N SER A 326 -28.95 -26.46 -23.09
CA SER A 326 -29.71 -27.42 -23.89
C SER A 326 -28.88 -28.04 -25.03
N LEU A 327 -27.99 -27.26 -25.66
CA LEU A 327 -27.04 -27.75 -26.65
C LEU A 327 -26.02 -28.69 -26.01
N TYR A 328 -25.51 -28.36 -24.82
CA TYR A 328 -24.54 -29.19 -24.11
C TYR A 328 -25.13 -30.55 -23.72
N VAL A 329 -26.35 -30.58 -23.18
CA VAL A 329 -27.07 -31.82 -22.87
C VAL A 329 -27.33 -32.64 -24.15
N ARG A 330 -27.66 -31.99 -25.26
CA ARG A 330 -27.94 -32.67 -26.53
C ARG A 330 -26.67 -33.22 -27.17
N VAL A 331 -25.56 -32.49 -27.09
CA VAL A 331 -24.23 -32.94 -27.52
C VAL A 331 -23.74 -34.09 -26.64
N GLN A 332 -23.94 -34.02 -25.32
CA GLN A 332 -23.63 -35.15 -24.43
C GLN A 332 -24.46 -36.38 -24.77
N SER A 333 -25.75 -36.24 -25.08
CA SER A 333 -26.59 -37.35 -25.50
C SER A 333 -26.15 -37.96 -26.84
N ILE A 334 -25.72 -37.13 -27.79
CA ILE A 334 -25.17 -37.58 -29.09
C ILE A 334 -23.79 -38.24 -28.90
N MET A 335 -22.94 -37.70 -28.04
CA MET A 335 -21.64 -38.28 -27.67
C MET A 335 -21.84 -39.63 -26.97
N PHE A 336 -22.78 -39.75 -26.03
CA PHE A 336 -23.11 -41.01 -25.35
C PHE A 336 -23.65 -42.07 -26.32
N LYS A 337 -24.43 -41.67 -27.34
CA LYS A 337 -24.92 -42.58 -28.38
C LYS A 337 -23.82 -43.05 -29.35
N ASN A 338 -22.78 -42.24 -29.58
CA ASN A 338 -21.66 -42.59 -30.46
C ASN A 338 -20.46 -43.23 -29.74
N ILE A 339 -20.38 -43.15 -28.41
CA ILE A 339 -19.29 -43.70 -27.59
C ILE A 339 -19.56 -45.14 -27.11
N HIS A 340 -20.70 -45.75 -27.45
CA HIS A 340 -20.89 -47.18 -27.22
C HIS A 340 -20.14 -48.11 -28.20
N ARG A 341 -19.18 -47.58 -28.98
CA ARG A 341 -18.37 -48.38 -29.93
C ARG A 341 -16.87 -48.47 -29.67
N LYS A 342 -16.22 -47.71 -28.79
CA LYS A 342 -14.81 -47.97 -28.43
C LYS A 342 -14.43 -47.50 -27.02
N GLU A 343 -13.96 -48.47 -26.24
CA GLU A 343 -12.95 -48.35 -25.17
C GLU A 343 -13.30 -47.55 -23.90
N THR A 344 -14.02 -48.21 -22.99
CA THR A 344 -14.01 -47.90 -21.56
C THR A 344 -13.37 -49.06 -20.79
N GLU A 345 -12.04 -49.08 -20.69
CA GLU A 345 -11.29 -49.89 -19.71
C GLU A 345 -9.92 -49.28 -19.34
N PHE A 346 -9.51 -48.14 -19.91
CA PHE A 346 -8.14 -47.61 -19.70
C PHE A 346 -8.03 -46.37 -18.78
N VAL A 347 -9.11 -45.60 -18.58
CA VAL A 347 -9.03 -44.35 -17.80
C VAL A 347 -9.27 -44.57 -16.29
N LEU A 348 -9.94 -45.66 -15.91
CA LEU A 348 -10.21 -45.99 -14.50
C LEU A 348 -9.04 -46.69 -13.78
N ILE A 349 -8.09 -47.27 -14.52
CA ILE A 349 -6.85 -47.84 -13.97
C ILE A 349 -5.79 -46.74 -13.73
N LEU A 350 -5.76 -45.69 -14.57
CA LEU A 350 -4.79 -44.59 -14.44
C LEU A 350 -5.12 -43.58 -13.32
N ILE A 351 -6.40 -43.41 -12.96
CA ILE A 351 -6.80 -42.50 -11.86
C ILE A 351 -6.62 -43.15 -10.47
N ARG A 352 -6.47 -44.47 -10.39
CA ARG A 352 -6.14 -45.18 -9.13
C ARG A 352 -4.64 -45.36 -8.89
N TYR A 353 -3.80 -45.20 -9.91
CA TYR A 353 -2.36 -45.50 -9.85
C TYR A 353 -1.45 -44.28 -9.61
N VAL A 354 -1.97 -43.05 -9.67
CA VAL A 354 -1.15 -41.81 -9.62
C VAL A 354 -1.25 -41.07 -8.26
N GLY A 355 -1.96 -41.64 -7.26
CA GLY A 355 -2.25 -40.96 -5.98
C GLY A 355 -1.51 -41.44 -4.73
N GLN A 356 -0.69 -42.50 -4.77
CA GLN A 356 -0.03 -43.04 -3.57
C GLN A 356 1.28 -43.77 -3.92
N LYS A 357 2.37 -43.05 -4.22
CA LYS A 357 3.72 -43.64 -4.07
C LYS A 357 4.88 -42.63 -4.14
N GLU A 358 4.92 -41.68 -3.22
CA GLU A 358 6.20 -41.04 -2.84
C GLU A 358 6.24 -40.88 -1.32
N MET A 359 6.23 -42.01 -0.62
CA MET A 359 6.87 -42.09 0.68
C MET A 359 8.35 -42.31 0.39
N SER A 360 9.26 -41.56 1.03
CA SER A 360 10.69 -41.80 0.85
C SER A 360 10.99 -43.25 1.25
N GLU A 361 11.35 -44.10 0.26
CA GLU A 361 11.76 -45.49 0.49
C GLU A 361 12.93 -45.56 1.50
N VAL A 362 13.71 -44.48 1.58
CA VAL A 362 14.87 -44.37 2.45
C VAL A 362 14.47 -44.23 3.92
N PHE A 363 13.47 -43.40 4.25
CA PHE A 363 12.95 -43.29 5.62
C PHE A 363 12.32 -44.60 6.09
N GLU A 364 11.54 -45.25 5.22
CA GLU A 364 10.94 -46.55 5.55
C GLU A 364 12.01 -47.63 5.77
N GLY A 365 13.12 -47.57 5.02
CA GLY A 365 14.30 -48.40 5.22
C GLY A 365 14.93 -48.20 6.61
N TYR A 366 15.11 -46.96 7.04
CA TYR A 366 15.64 -46.66 8.39
C TYR A 366 14.65 -46.99 9.51
N GLU A 367 13.35 -46.81 9.30
CA GLU A 367 12.29 -47.18 10.23
C GLU A 367 12.30 -48.69 10.51
N ARG A 368 12.45 -49.52 9.46
CA ARG A 368 12.56 -50.98 9.59
C ARG A 368 13.81 -51.39 10.37
N GLN A 369 14.96 -50.77 10.07
CA GLN A 369 16.21 -51.04 10.79
C GLN A 369 16.09 -50.68 12.28
N TYR A 370 15.38 -49.59 12.63
CA TYR A 370 15.19 -49.16 14.01
C TYR A 370 14.27 -50.11 14.78
N CYS A 371 13.18 -50.54 14.15
CA CYS A 371 12.25 -51.50 14.74
C CYS A 371 12.93 -52.85 15.01
N GLU A 372 13.79 -53.33 14.11
CA GLU A 372 14.55 -54.56 14.32
C GLU A 372 15.58 -54.41 15.46
N LEU A 373 16.31 -53.30 15.48
CA LEU A 373 17.33 -53.02 16.50
C LEU A 373 16.70 -52.82 17.89
N SER A 374 15.58 -52.10 18.01
CA SER A 374 14.87 -51.88 19.27
C SER A 374 14.25 -53.16 19.83
N ALA A 375 13.70 -54.04 18.98
CA ALA A 375 13.22 -55.36 19.39
C ALA A 375 14.37 -56.29 19.82
N ASN A 376 15.55 -56.18 19.20
CA ASN A 376 16.75 -56.90 19.63
C ASN A 376 17.26 -56.37 20.97
N LEU A 377 17.35 -55.04 21.14
CA LEU A 377 17.72 -54.37 22.39
C LEU A 377 16.80 -54.74 23.55
N SER A 378 15.48 -54.73 23.35
CA SER A 378 14.54 -55.12 24.40
C SER A 378 14.75 -56.58 24.83
N ARG A 379 14.97 -57.51 23.88
CA ARG A 379 15.26 -58.93 24.18
C ARG A 379 16.63 -59.11 24.87
N LYS A 380 17.65 -58.37 24.45
CA LYS A 380 18.99 -58.37 25.08
C LYS A 380 18.96 -57.78 26.49
N CYS A 381 18.20 -56.70 26.73
CA CYS A 381 18.00 -56.13 28.06
C CYS A 381 17.30 -57.13 28.99
N SER A 382 16.21 -57.77 28.56
CA SER A 382 15.49 -58.76 29.38
C SER A 382 16.31 -60.02 29.65
N SER A 383 17.09 -60.51 28.67
CA SER A 383 17.97 -61.66 28.89
C SER A 383 19.18 -61.34 29.77
N THR A 384 19.70 -60.11 29.70
CA THR A 384 20.82 -59.65 30.56
C THR A 384 20.36 -59.37 31.99
N ALA A 385 19.09 -58.99 32.19
CA ALA A 385 18.48 -58.86 33.51
C ALA A 385 18.40 -60.20 34.27
N LEU A 386 18.32 -61.33 33.55
CA LEU A 386 18.20 -62.69 34.12
C LEU A 386 19.56 -63.37 34.40
N LEU A 387 20.69 -62.77 33.99
CA LEU A 387 22.01 -63.36 34.16
C LEU A 387 22.66 -63.00 35.52
N PRO A 388 23.28 -63.95 36.23
CA PRO A 388 24.09 -63.67 37.43
C PRO A 388 25.26 -62.72 37.14
N HIS A 389 25.65 -61.91 38.12
CA HIS A 389 26.76 -60.96 37.98
C HIS A 389 28.09 -61.69 37.73
N GLY A 390 28.66 -61.50 36.54
CA GLY A 390 29.99 -62.00 36.13
C GLY A 390 30.50 -61.27 34.88
N GLU A 391 31.68 -61.65 34.37
CA GLU A 391 32.29 -61.05 33.16
C GLU A 391 31.36 -61.10 31.94
N GLN A 392 30.57 -62.16 31.79
CA GLN A 392 29.58 -62.30 30.71
C GLN A 392 28.46 -61.25 30.76
N LYS A 393 28.07 -60.77 31.96
CA LYS A 393 27.08 -59.70 32.10
C LYS A 393 27.68 -58.36 31.71
N GLN A 394 28.93 -58.08 32.07
CA GLN A 394 29.61 -56.84 31.66
C GLN A 394 29.84 -56.78 30.15
N GLN A 395 30.21 -57.90 29.51
CA GLN A 395 30.35 -57.99 28.06
C GLN A 395 29.01 -57.76 27.33
N LYS A 396 27.91 -58.34 27.82
CA LYS A 396 26.58 -58.08 27.25
C LYS A 396 26.08 -56.65 27.51
N VAL A 397 26.43 -56.05 28.64
CA VAL A 397 26.12 -54.65 28.94
C VAL A 397 26.86 -53.68 28.00
N SER A 398 28.13 -53.95 27.66
CA SER A 398 28.85 -53.14 26.68
C SER A 398 28.31 -53.31 25.25
N GLU A 399 27.92 -54.52 24.85
CA GLU A 399 27.24 -54.77 23.58
C GLU A 399 25.88 -54.06 23.47
N ILE A 400 25.08 -54.05 24.55
CA ILE A 400 23.80 -53.33 24.60
C ILE A 400 24.03 -51.82 24.54
N LYS A 401 25.09 -51.31 25.17
CA LYS A 401 25.46 -49.89 25.09
C LYS A 401 25.81 -49.48 23.66
N ALA A 402 26.63 -50.27 22.96
CA ALA A 402 26.96 -50.01 21.55
C ALA A 402 25.71 -50.04 20.65
N ALA A 403 24.81 -51.01 20.84
CA ALA A 403 23.56 -51.09 20.09
C ALA A 403 22.58 -49.92 20.41
N LEU A 404 22.61 -49.36 21.62
CA LEU A 404 21.85 -48.15 21.97
C LEU A 404 22.41 -46.90 21.26
N ASP A 405 23.72 -46.81 21.12
CA ASP A 405 24.37 -45.71 20.40
C ASP A 405 24.08 -45.80 18.88
N ASP A 406 24.07 -47.02 18.31
CA ASP A 406 23.65 -47.26 16.91
C ASP A 406 22.19 -46.85 16.66
N ALA A 407 21.30 -47.12 17.63
CA ALA A 407 19.90 -46.72 17.57
C ALA A 407 19.73 -45.18 17.58
N ASP A 408 20.55 -44.46 18.36
CA ASP A 408 20.58 -42.99 18.37
C ASP A 408 21.05 -42.43 17.02
N VAL A 409 22.06 -43.05 16.39
CA VAL A 409 22.54 -42.65 15.06
C VAL A 409 21.44 -42.81 14.01
N LEU A 410 20.67 -43.89 14.07
CA LEU A 410 19.58 -44.16 13.13
C LEU A 410 18.44 -43.15 13.26
N ILE A 411 18.07 -42.77 14.49
CA ILE A 411 17.10 -41.69 14.74
C ILE A 411 17.59 -40.35 14.18
N ARG A 412 18.89 -40.03 14.30
CA ARG A 412 19.47 -38.80 13.73
C ARG A 412 19.40 -38.80 12.20
N LYS A 413 19.65 -39.94 11.54
CA LYS A 413 19.51 -40.08 10.08
C LYS A 413 18.06 -39.87 9.62
N MET A 414 17.10 -40.47 10.33
CA MET A 414 15.67 -40.26 10.07
C MET A 414 15.22 -38.80 10.29
N ASP A 415 15.79 -38.09 11.28
CA ASP A 415 15.50 -36.67 11.54
C ASP A 415 16.00 -35.75 10.42
N LEU A 416 17.18 -36.04 9.85
CA LEU A 416 17.73 -35.30 8.71
C LEU A 416 16.86 -35.48 7.46
N GLU A 417 16.38 -36.70 7.22
CA GLU A 417 15.53 -37.02 6.07
C GLU A 417 14.11 -36.47 6.22
N ALA A 418 13.54 -36.47 7.43
CA ALA A 418 12.25 -35.83 7.69
C ALA A 418 12.28 -34.30 7.47
N ARG A 419 13.46 -33.67 7.61
CA ARG A 419 13.62 -32.22 7.40
C ARG A 419 13.78 -31.81 5.93
N SER A 420 14.19 -32.72 5.04
CA SER A 420 14.37 -32.45 3.61
C SER A 420 13.08 -32.57 2.78
N LEU A 421 11.97 -33.04 3.38
CA LEU A 421 10.68 -33.27 2.72
C LEU A 421 9.73 -32.05 2.72
N GLN A 422 8.76 -32.05 1.78
CA GLN A 422 7.72 -31.02 1.65
C GLN A 422 6.83 -30.88 2.91
N PRO A 423 6.22 -29.70 3.15
CA PRO A 423 5.54 -29.38 4.42
C PRO A 423 4.39 -30.31 4.82
N SER A 424 3.67 -30.91 3.85
CA SER A 424 2.52 -31.79 4.11
C SER A 424 2.94 -33.19 4.62
N ALA A 425 3.97 -33.80 4.05
CA ALA A 425 4.51 -35.09 4.49
C ALA A 425 5.36 -34.96 5.77
N LYS A 426 6.03 -33.82 5.95
CA LYS A 426 6.92 -33.53 7.08
C LYS A 426 6.25 -33.63 8.46
N ALA A 427 5.00 -33.16 8.58
CA ALA A 427 4.29 -33.15 9.86
C ALA A 427 4.06 -34.57 10.42
N MET A 428 3.71 -35.53 9.55
CA MET A 428 3.47 -36.92 9.92
C MET A 428 4.76 -37.63 10.35
N MET A 429 5.88 -37.37 9.66
CA MET A 429 7.17 -38.02 9.95
C MET A 429 7.81 -37.53 11.25
N LEU A 430 7.66 -36.23 11.55
CA LEU A 430 8.12 -35.66 12.82
C LEU A 430 7.33 -36.17 14.04
N ALA A 431 6.05 -36.53 13.86
CA ALA A 431 5.27 -37.16 14.92
C ALA A 431 5.82 -38.55 15.27
N LYS A 432 6.05 -39.40 14.27
CA LYS A 432 6.68 -40.74 14.45
C LYS A 432 8.07 -40.65 15.10
N LEU A 433 8.87 -39.66 14.72
CA LEU A 433 10.21 -39.45 15.31
C LEU A 433 10.17 -39.13 16.81
N ARG A 434 9.13 -38.43 17.30
CA ARG A 434 8.98 -38.17 18.75
C ARG A 434 8.66 -39.45 19.51
N GLU A 435 7.85 -40.33 18.91
CA GLU A 435 7.52 -41.63 19.48
C GLU A 435 8.77 -42.53 19.59
N TYR A 436 9.55 -42.65 18.52
CA TYR A 436 10.81 -43.41 18.55
C TYR A 436 11.84 -42.85 19.54
N LYS A 437 11.98 -41.52 19.65
CA LYS A 437 12.84 -40.90 20.68
C LYS A 437 12.36 -41.22 22.11
N SER A 438 11.05 -41.26 22.33
CA SER A 438 10.47 -41.66 23.62
C SER A 438 10.77 -43.12 23.95
N ASP A 439 10.63 -44.03 22.99
CA ASP A 439 10.89 -45.46 23.19
C ASP A 439 12.37 -45.77 23.43
N LEU A 440 13.28 -45.08 22.74
CA LEU A 440 14.72 -45.18 23.01
C LEU A 440 15.05 -44.70 24.44
N ASN A 441 14.40 -43.64 24.93
CA ASN A 441 14.58 -43.16 26.30
C ASN A 441 13.99 -44.12 27.36
N LYS A 442 12.99 -44.93 27.03
CA LYS A 442 12.53 -46.02 27.90
C LYS A 442 13.56 -47.15 27.93
N LEU A 443 14.08 -47.57 26.77
CA LEU A 443 15.12 -48.60 26.66
C LEU A 443 16.41 -48.19 27.39
N LYS A 444 16.84 -46.93 27.31
CA LYS A 444 17.98 -46.39 28.08
C LYS A 444 17.75 -46.45 29.60
N ARG A 445 16.53 -46.19 30.07
CA ARG A 445 16.18 -46.29 31.50
C ARG A 445 16.21 -47.74 31.99
N GLU A 446 15.67 -48.67 31.21
CA GLU A 446 15.74 -50.10 31.51
C GLU A 446 17.18 -50.62 31.50
N PHE A 447 18.00 -50.18 30.54
CA PHE A 447 19.44 -50.48 30.52
C PHE A 447 20.17 -49.96 31.77
N LYS A 448 19.89 -48.72 32.22
CA LYS A 448 20.52 -48.14 33.42
C LYS A 448 20.19 -48.94 34.70
N LYS A 449 18.97 -49.52 34.78
CA LYS A 449 18.58 -50.43 35.86
C LYS A 449 19.35 -51.75 35.80
N VAL A 450 19.57 -52.29 34.59
CA VAL A 450 20.32 -53.55 34.38
C VAL A 450 21.83 -53.40 34.58
N ALA A 451 22.37 -52.19 34.32
CA ALA A 451 23.79 -51.87 34.44
C ALA A 451 24.24 -51.51 35.87
N SER A 452 23.33 -51.08 36.76
CA SER A 452 23.67 -50.73 38.14
C SER A 452 23.88 -51.98 39.03
N PRO A 453 24.99 -52.10 39.80
CA PRO A 453 25.28 -53.32 40.55
C PRO A 453 24.51 -53.51 41.88
N ASN A 454 23.82 -52.50 42.42
CA ASN A 454 23.18 -52.61 43.74
C ASN A 454 21.89 -51.79 43.86
N ALA A 455 20.76 -52.47 44.07
CA ALA A 455 19.43 -51.87 44.23
C ALA A 455 19.25 -51.05 45.52
N ASN A 456 20.15 -51.20 46.51
CA ASN A 456 20.01 -50.57 47.84
C ASN A 456 20.81 -49.28 48.05
N GLN A 457 21.66 -48.87 47.08
CA GLN A 457 22.40 -47.60 47.18
C GLN A 457 21.55 -46.42 46.68
N ALA A 458 20.78 -46.62 45.60
CA ALA A 458 19.97 -45.57 44.99
C ALA A 458 18.89 -45.01 45.93
N SER A 459 18.23 -45.89 46.69
CA SER A 459 17.18 -45.51 47.65
C SER A 459 17.71 -45.06 49.02
N ARG A 460 19.01 -45.25 49.31
CA ARG A 460 19.66 -44.80 50.55
C ARG A 460 20.39 -43.45 50.37
N GLU A 461 20.85 -43.16 49.16
CA GLU A 461 21.41 -41.86 48.76
C GLU A 461 20.28 -40.82 48.60
N GLU A 462 19.11 -41.22 48.06
CA GLU A 462 17.89 -40.39 48.05
C GLU A 462 17.35 -40.05 49.46
N LEU A 463 17.63 -40.88 50.47
CA LEU A 463 17.09 -40.72 51.83
C LEU A 463 18.01 -39.94 52.77
N MET A 464 19.33 -40.03 52.61
CA MET A 464 20.30 -39.30 53.44
C MET A 464 20.54 -37.86 53.00
N GLU A 465 20.24 -37.51 51.75
CA GLU A 465 20.24 -36.12 51.27
C GLU A 465 19.04 -35.31 51.83
N SER A 466 18.01 -35.99 52.35
CA SER A 466 16.74 -35.37 52.80
C SER A 466 16.76 -34.85 54.25
N GLY A 467 17.69 -35.31 55.10
CA GLY A 467 17.60 -35.12 56.56
C GLY A 467 18.43 -34.00 57.18
N MET A 468 19.61 -33.66 56.62
CA MET A 468 20.52 -32.66 57.21
C MET A 468 20.30 -31.24 56.61
N ASP A 469 19.63 -31.14 55.47
CA ASP A 469 19.30 -29.88 54.79
C ASP A 469 18.00 -29.23 55.30
N LEU A 470 17.20 -29.91 56.13
CA LEU A 470 15.81 -29.49 56.39
C LEU A 470 15.66 -28.15 57.13
N HIS A 471 16.64 -27.69 57.92
CA HIS A 471 16.50 -26.45 58.71
C HIS A 471 17.36 -25.28 58.21
N THR A 472 18.51 -25.54 57.60
CA THR A 472 19.36 -24.51 56.96
C THR A 472 19.02 -24.38 55.48
N ALA A 473 18.75 -25.49 54.77
CA ALA A 473 18.18 -25.42 53.43
C ALA A 473 16.69 -25.07 53.43
N SER A 474 15.92 -25.15 54.54
CA SER A 474 14.56 -24.55 54.54
C SER A 474 14.60 -23.03 54.38
N ALA A 475 15.50 -22.34 55.08
CA ALA A 475 15.65 -20.89 54.96
C ALA A 475 16.29 -20.50 53.62
N ASP A 476 17.35 -21.22 53.22
CA ASP A 476 18.07 -20.98 51.97
C ASP A 476 17.29 -21.45 50.73
N GLN A 477 16.47 -22.51 50.82
CA GLN A 477 15.48 -22.88 49.80
C GLN A 477 14.36 -21.87 49.76
N ARG A 478 13.91 -21.30 50.88
CA ARG A 478 12.84 -20.29 50.85
C ARG A 478 13.34 -19.00 50.20
N GLU A 479 14.58 -18.58 50.49
CA GLU A 479 15.21 -17.44 49.83
C GLU A 479 15.53 -17.72 48.35
N ARG A 480 16.11 -18.88 48.02
CA ARG A 480 16.32 -19.31 46.63
C ARG A 480 15.00 -19.53 45.88
N MET A 481 13.95 -19.96 46.57
CA MET A 481 12.61 -20.14 46.01
C MET A 481 11.93 -18.80 45.79
N VAL A 482 12.09 -17.84 46.69
CA VAL A 482 11.62 -16.46 46.46
C VAL A 482 12.37 -15.84 45.28
N MET A 483 13.69 -16.02 45.19
CA MET A 483 14.47 -15.56 44.04
C MET A 483 14.14 -16.31 42.74
N SER A 484 13.83 -17.60 42.81
CA SER A 484 13.45 -18.39 41.64
C SER A 484 12.03 -18.11 41.20
N VAL A 485 11.10 -17.84 42.13
CA VAL A 485 9.74 -17.37 41.89
C VAL A 485 9.76 -15.96 41.33
N GLU A 486 10.60 -15.06 41.85
CA GLU A 486 10.76 -13.70 41.31
C GLU A 486 11.35 -13.73 39.89
N ARG A 487 12.38 -14.56 39.64
CA ARG A 487 12.90 -14.80 38.29
C ARG A 487 11.86 -15.46 37.38
N LEU A 488 11.04 -16.38 37.89
CA LEU A 488 9.93 -16.98 37.15
C LEU A 488 8.86 -15.96 36.82
N ASN A 489 8.55 -15.06 37.75
CA ASN A 489 7.55 -14.03 37.58
C ASN A 489 8.03 -12.98 36.56
N GLN A 490 9.29 -12.55 36.65
CA GLN A 490 9.93 -11.70 35.64
C GLN A 490 10.02 -12.39 34.28
N SER A 491 10.31 -13.70 34.25
CA SER A 491 10.29 -14.49 33.01
C SER A 491 8.87 -14.62 32.46
N SER A 492 7.87 -14.79 33.32
CA SER A 492 6.45 -14.89 32.93
C SER A 492 5.93 -13.57 32.38
N GLU A 493 6.26 -12.44 33.02
CA GLU A 493 5.94 -11.11 32.51
C GLU A 493 6.68 -10.80 31.20
N ARG A 494 7.96 -11.17 31.07
CA ARG A 494 8.68 -11.08 29.78
C ARG A 494 8.06 -11.97 28.71
N ILE A 495 7.60 -13.16 29.05
CA ILE A 495 6.90 -14.06 28.13
C ILE A 495 5.54 -13.47 27.73
N LYS A 496 4.84 -12.82 28.66
CA LYS A 496 3.55 -12.17 28.41
C LYS A 496 3.71 -10.92 27.54
N GLU A 497 4.74 -10.13 27.78
CA GLU A 497 5.15 -9.00 26.94
C GLU A 497 5.61 -9.48 25.56
N SER A 498 6.47 -10.50 25.50
CA SER A 498 6.88 -11.15 24.26
C SER A 498 5.68 -11.71 23.48
N ARG A 499 4.70 -12.33 24.16
CA ARG A 499 3.47 -12.83 23.55
C ARG A 499 2.61 -11.69 23.02
N ARG A 500 2.55 -10.55 23.72
CA ARG A 500 1.87 -9.34 23.24
C ARG A 500 2.55 -8.80 21.98
N THR A 501 3.86 -8.64 22.00
CA THR A 501 4.63 -8.21 20.82
C THR A 501 4.48 -9.20 19.67
N ILE A 502 4.47 -10.51 19.93
CA ILE A 502 4.23 -11.53 18.91
C ILE A 502 2.84 -11.37 18.29
N LEU A 503 1.80 -11.15 19.10
CA LEU A 503 0.44 -10.91 18.59
C LEU A 503 0.36 -9.61 17.78
N GLU A 504 1.01 -8.53 18.24
CA GLU A 504 1.11 -7.28 17.49
C GLU A 504 1.87 -7.48 16.16
N THR A 505 2.93 -8.31 16.14
CA THR A 505 3.65 -8.66 14.89
C THR A 505 2.87 -9.63 13.99
N GLU A 506 2.03 -10.49 14.57
CA GLU A 506 1.14 -11.38 13.82
C GLU A 506 0.05 -10.56 13.13
N GLU A 507 -0.56 -9.62 13.85
CA GLU A 507 -1.54 -8.67 13.30
C GLU A 507 -0.93 -7.80 12.20
N LEU A 508 0.27 -7.25 12.42
CA LEU A 508 1.01 -6.51 11.40
C LEU A 508 1.34 -7.40 10.19
N GLY A 509 1.73 -8.66 10.44
CA GLY A 509 2.00 -9.65 9.40
C GLY A 509 0.77 -10.00 8.57
N VAL A 510 -0.40 -10.15 9.21
CA VAL A 510 -1.69 -10.38 8.56
C VAL A 510 -2.08 -9.17 7.70
N SER A 511 -1.94 -7.95 8.23
CA SER A 511 -2.20 -6.72 7.48
C SER A 511 -1.27 -6.57 6.26
N ILE A 512 0.02 -6.87 6.39
CA ILE A 512 0.96 -6.87 5.27
C ILE A 512 0.57 -7.92 4.22
N LEU A 513 0.11 -9.10 4.64
CA LEU A 513 -0.32 -10.16 3.73
C LEU A 513 -1.59 -9.78 2.98
N GLU A 514 -2.52 -9.11 3.65
CA GLU A 514 -3.76 -8.60 3.07
C GLU A 514 -3.46 -7.48 2.06
N ASP A 515 -2.59 -6.54 2.39
CA ASP A 515 -2.10 -5.51 1.47
C ASP A 515 -1.38 -6.11 0.25
N LEU A 516 -0.50 -7.09 0.45
CA LEU A 516 0.16 -7.80 -0.64
C LEU A 516 -0.83 -8.56 -1.53
N HIS A 517 -1.89 -9.13 -0.94
CA HIS A 517 -2.94 -9.81 -1.67
C HIS A 517 -3.74 -8.80 -2.51
N GLN A 518 -4.13 -7.68 -1.92
CA GLN A 518 -4.86 -6.61 -2.60
C GLN A 518 -4.01 -5.95 -3.71
N GLN A 519 -2.71 -5.76 -3.47
CA GLN A 519 -1.74 -5.31 -4.47
C GLN A 519 -1.62 -6.32 -5.62
N ARG A 520 -1.54 -7.63 -5.32
CA ARG A 520 -1.49 -8.68 -6.35
C ARG A 520 -2.76 -8.67 -7.21
N GLU A 521 -3.93 -8.56 -6.62
CA GLU A 521 -5.20 -8.48 -7.37
C GLU A 521 -5.26 -7.24 -8.24
N THR A 522 -4.81 -6.09 -7.73
CA THR A 522 -4.73 -4.83 -8.48
C THR A 522 -3.77 -4.95 -9.66
N LEU A 523 -2.64 -5.64 -9.48
CA LEU A 523 -1.64 -5.88 -10.52
C LEU A 523 -2.19 -6.86 -11.58
N LEU A 524 -2.89 -7.91 -11.17
CA LEU A 524 -3.56 -8.85 -12.08
C LEU A 524 -4.68 -8.17 -12.89
N HIS A 525 -5.51 -7.33 -12.24
CA HIS A 525 -6.53 -6.55 -12.93
C HIS A 525 -5.93 -5.53 -13.90
N SER A 526 -4.81 -4.90 -13.53
CA SER A 526 -4.09 -3.99 -14.42
C SER A 526 -3.50 -4.71 -15.62
N HIS A 527 -2.94 -5.91 -15.42
CA HIS A 527 -2.37 -6.73 -16.49
C HIS A 527 -3.45 -7.25 -17.45
N GLN A 528 -4.63 -7.63 -16.93
CA GLN A 528 -5.77 -8.05 -17.75
C GLN A 528 -6.39 -6.88 -18.52
N LYS A 529 -6.45 -5.69 -17.90
CA LYS A 529 -6.92 -4.45 -18.55
C LYS A 529 -5.95 -3.96 -19.64
N LEU A 530 -4.64 -4.11 -19.43
CA LEU A 530 -3.62 -3.82 -20.45
C LEU A 530 -3.78 -4.70 -21.70
N HIS A 531 -3.97 -6.01 -21.53
CA HIS A 531 -4.24 -6.91 -22.67
C HIS A 531 -5.52 -6.53 -23.44
N GLY A 532 -6.59 -6.14 -22.73
CA GLY A 532 -7.82 -5.67 -23.39
C GLY A 532 -7.64 -4.35 -24.14
N VAL A 533 -6.75 -3.47 -23.68
CA VAL A 533 -6.41 -2.21 -24.35
C VAL A 533 -5.54 -2.47 -25.58
N ASP A 534 -4.56 -3.38 -25.52
CA ASP A 534 -3.75 -3.75 -26.68
C ASP A 534 -4.60 -4.37 -27.80
N ASP A 535 -5.56 -5.23 -27.46
CA ASP A 535 -6.52 -5.78 -28.43
C ASP A 535 -7.42 -4.70 -29.06
N ALA A 536 -7.81 -3.69 -28.29
CA ALA A 536 -8.57 -2.54 -28.80
C ALA A 536 -7.71 -1.64 -29.70
N ILE A 537 -6.42 -1.48 -29.36
CA ILE A 537 -5.44 -0.74 -30.17
C ILE A 537 -5.18 -1.46 -31.49
N ASP A 538 -5.05 -2.79 -31.50
CA ASP A 538 -4.84 -3.55 -32.74
C ASP A 538 -6.07 -3.54 -33.65
N LYS A 539 -7.27 -3.63 -33.08
CA LYS A 539 -8.52 -3.40 -33.85
C LYS A 539 -8.55 -1.99 -34.43
N SER A 540 -8.15 -0.98 -33.66
CA SER A 540 -8.12 0.42 -34.11
C SER A 540 -7.08 0.65 -35.20
N LYS A 541 -5.88 0.08 -35.09
CA LYS A 541 -4.83 0.11 -36.12
C LYS A 541 -5.28 -0.58 -37.40
N LYS A 542 -5.98 -1.71 -37.31
CA LYS A 542 -6.53 -2.41 -38.47
C LYS A 542 -7.59 -1.59 -39.20
N VAL A 543 -8.47 -0.91 -38.46
CA VAL A 543 -9.47 0.02 -39.04
C VAL A 543 -8.79 1.24 -39.67
N LEU A 544 -7.82 1.85 -38.98
CA LEU A 544 -7.10 3.02 -39.49
C LEU A 544 -6.28 2.70 -40.75
N THR A 545 -5.65 1.52 -40.79
CA THR A 545 -4.93 1.04 -41.98
C THR A 545 -5.90 0.75 -43.14
N ALA A 546 -7.10 0.25 -42.85
CA ALA A 546 -8.13 0.04 -43.86
C ALA A 546 -8.67 1.37 -44.41
N MET A 547 -8.86 2.38 -43.55
CA MET A 547 -9.25 3.74 -43.94
C MET A 547 -8.17 4.43 -44.78
N SER A 548 -6.91 4.35 -44.34
CA SER A 548 -5.75 4.90 -45.07
C SER A 548 -5.62 4.29 -46.47
N ARG A 549 -5.77 2.96 -46.59
CA ARG A 549 -5.75 2.28 -47.90
C ARG A 549 -6.90 2.72 -48.81
N ARG A 550 -8.11 2.94 -48.29
CA ARG A 550 -9.25 3.47 -49.08
C ARG A 550 -8.94 4.90 -49.57
N MET A 551 -8.40 5.75 -48.70
CA MET A 551 -8.06 7.13 -49.06
C MET A 551 -6.99 7.19 -50.14
N THR A 552 -5.94 6.36 -50.06
CA THR A 552 -4.90 6.28 -51.10
C THR A 552 -5.47 5.78 -52.43
N LYS A 553 -6.37 4.78 -52.41
CA LYS A 553 -7.06 4.33 -53.63
C LYS A 553 -7.88 5.44 -54.29
N HIS A 554 -8.64 6.23 -53.50
CA HIS A 554 -9.39 7.36 -54.04
C HIS A 554 -8.48 8.44 -54.64
N LYS A 555 -7.33 8.72 -54.02
CA LYS A 555 -6.33 9.65 -54.59
C LYS A 555 -5.78 9.17 -55.94
N TRP A 556 -5.48 7.88 -56.08
CA TRP A 556 -5.05 7.28 -57.36
C TRP A 556 -6.13 7.33 -58.44
N ILE A 557 -7.39 7.05 -58.09
CA ILE A 557 -8.52 7.11 -59.04
C ILE A 557 -8.70 8.54 -59.55
N ILE A 558 -8.71 9.54 -58.66
CA ILE A 558 -8.85 10.95 -59.04
C ILE A 558 -7.68 11.38 -59.94
N GLY A 559 -6.44 11.02 -59.58
CA GLY A 559 -5.26 11.30 -60.41
C GLY A 559 -5.35 10.68 -61.81
N SER A 560 -5.85 9.46 -61.92
CA SER A 560 -6.04 8.78 -63.21
C SER A 560 -7.09 9.48 -64.08
N VAL A 561 -8.20 9.95 -63.50
CA VAL A 561 -9.24 10.69 -64.25
C VAL A 561 -8.71 12.03 -64.76
N VAL A 562 -8.00 12.78 -63.91
CA VAL A 562 -7.39 14.06 -64.32
C VAL A 562 -6.35 13.83 -65.42
N GLY A 563 -5.51 12.80 -65.30
CA GLY A 563 -4.55 12.44 -66.35
C GLY A 563 -5.21 12.11 -67.69
N ALA A 564 -6.29 11.33 -67.68
CA ALA A 564 -7.03 10.99 -68.89
C ALA A 564 -7.64 12.24 -69.58
N LEU A 565 -8.18 13.18 -68.79
CA LEU A 565 -8.70 14.45 -69.32
C LEU A 565 -7.60 15.31 -69.96
N VAL A 566 -6.42 15.39 -69.32
CA VAL A 566 -5.28 16.12 -69.89
C VAL A 566 -4.81 15.50 -71.20
N ILE A 567 -4.74 14.17 -71.27
CA ILE A 567 -4.38 13.45 -72.51
C ILE A 567 -5.41 13.72 -73.61
N ALA A 568 -6.70 13.70 -73.29
CA ALA A 568 -7.75 14.01 -74.26
C ALA A 568 -7.63 15.44 -74.81
N ILE A 569 -7.33 16.42 -73.95
CA ILE A 569 -7.10 17.82 -74.36
C ILE A 569 -5.88 17.92 -75.29
N ILE A 570 -4.77 17.26 -74.94
CA ILE A 570 -3.55 17.23 -75.78
C ILE A 570 -3.86 16.61 -77.15
N PHE A 571 -4.65 15.53 -77.17
CA PHE A 571 -5.03 14.84 -78.40
C PHE A 571 -5.89 15.72 -79.33
N ILE A 572 -6.85 16.46 -78.75
CA ILE A 572 -7.67 17.43 -79.48
C ILE A 572 -6.79 18.56 -80.05
N LEU A 573 -5.85 19.08 -79.27
CA LEU A 573 -4.93 20.13 -79.73
C LEU A 573 -4.03 19.63 -80.87
N PHE A 574 -3.53 18.41 -80.78
CA PHE A 574 -2.71 17.79 -81.83
C PHE A 574 -3.48 17.64 -83.14
N TYR A 575 -4.71 17.12 -83.09
CA TYR A 575 -5.57 17.00 -84.27
C TYR A 575 -5.89 18.37 -84.89
N LYS A 576 -6.19 19.37 -84.07
CA LYS A 576 -6.44 20.74 -84.54
C LYS A 576 -5.23 21.36 -85.24
N PHE A 577 -4.03 21.09 -84.74
CA PHE A 577 -2.79 21.63 -85.31
C PHE A 577 -2.33 20.87 -86.56
N SER A 578 -2.66 19.58 -86.67
CA SER A 578 -2.33 18.75 -87.85
C SER A 578 -3.28 18.97 -89.03
N HIS A 579 -4.50 19.46 -88.77
CA HIS A 579 -5.54 19.68 -89.79
C HIS A 579 -5.58 21.12 -90.35
N HIS A 580 -4.62 21.95 -89.94
CA HIS A 580 -4.45 23.34 -90.36
C HIS A 580 -3.11 23.51 -91.06
#